data_AF-X1U8J5-F1
#
_entry.id   AF-X1U8J5-F1
#
_cell.length_a   1.000
_cell.length_b   1.000
_cell.length_c   1.000
_cell.angle_alpha   90.00
_cell.angle_beta   90.00
_cell.angle_gamma   90.00
#
_symmetry.space_group_name_H-M   'P 1'
#
loop_
_entity.id
_entity.type
_entity.pdbx_description
1 polymer ?
#
loop_
_entity_poly.entity_id
_entity_poly.type
_entity_poly.pdbx_seq_one_letter_code
_entity_poly.pdbx_strand_id
1 'polypeptide(L)'
;MIMESIKKSKFEKNLRSGKFAVTCEIGPPKGAEVEEIKEAAEYLKDVADGINVTDLQSSVMRLGSLTTCSLLKEWGLDPIFQVTCRDRNRLALQSDLLSAYVMGIRNVLALTGDYTTIGDHPQAEPVFDIDSVQLLWTIKNLEEGKDLAGKELTQKPSFFKGAVVNPGADTEASYELQIIKMKKKIDQGAQFFQTQAIFDAEVFKRFMERVHKENIDVPILAGIILLKSE
;
A
#
# COMPACT_ATOMS: atom_id res chain seq x y z
N MET A 1 -15.90 -1.73 29.78
CA MET A 1 -14.61 -1.77 29.06
C MET A 1 -14.64 -0.62 28.07
N ILE A 2 -13.88 0.44 28.33
CA ILE A 2 -13.90 1.65 27.50
C ILE A 2 -13.38 1.25 26.13
N MET A 3 -14.19 1.41 25.08
CA MET A 3 -13.73 1.33 23.70
C MET A 3 -12.68 2.43 23.51
N GLU A 4 -11.40 2.08 23.65
CA GLU A 4 -10.31 2.96 23.24
C GLU A 4 -10.58 3.32 21.77
N SER A 5 -10.85 4.59 21.51
CA SER A 5 -11.05 5.08 20.15
C SER A 5 -9.84 4.65 19.31
N ILE A 6 -10.06 3.95 18.21
CA ILE A 6 -8.98 3.50 17.32
C ILE A 6 -8.14 4.72 16.95
N LYS A 7 -6.89 4.77 17.46
CA LYS A 7 -6.01 5.91 17.26
C LYS A 7 -5.49 5.89 15.82
N LYS A 8 -6.02 6.79 15.00
CA LYS A 8 -5.54 7.04 13.62
C LYS A 8 -4.02 7.30 13.62
N SER A 9 -3.35 6.81 12.59
CA SER A 9 -1.91 7.06 12.37
C SER A 9 -1.64 8.55 12.11
N LYS A 10 -0.40 9.01 12.31
CA LYS A 10 0.09 10.33 11.90
C LYS A 10 -0.13 10.53 10.41
N PHE A 11 0.22 9.52 9.60
CA PHE A 11 0.02 9.54 8.15
C PHE A 11 -1.45 9.81 7.78
N GLU A 12 -2.39 9.03 8.30
CA GLU A 12 -3.81 9.20 8.02
C GLU A 12 -4.30 10.59 8.45
N LYS A 13 -3.92 11.05 9.65
CA LYS A 13 -4.31 12.39 10.14
C LYS A 13 -3.83 13.50 9.23
N ASN A 14 -2.56 13.45 8.83
CA ASN A 14 -1.96 14.49 7.99
C ASN A 14 -2.60 14.50 6.61
N LEU A 15 -2.77 13.34 5.98
CA LEU A 15 -3.37 13.25 4.66
C LEU A 15 -4.83 13.71 4.65
N ARG A 16 -5.63 13.35 5.67
CA ARG A 16 -7.03 13.81 5.80
C ARG A 16 -7.16 15.30 6.10
N SER A 17 -6.17 15.91 6.74
CA SER A 17 -6.20 17.34 7.06
C SER A 17 -5.90 18.25 5.86
N GLY A 18 -5.56 17.67 4.69
CA GLY A 18 -5.10 18.43 3.53
C GLY A 18 -3.69 18.99 3.67
N LYS A 19 -2.96 18.62 4.74
CA LYS A 19 -1.53 18.93 4.87
C LYS A 19 -0.78 18.25 3.73
N PHE A 20 0.21 18.93 3.16
CA PHE A 20 1.17 18.32 2.25
C PHE A 20 1.92 17.20 2.99
N ALA A 21 1.59 15.95 2.66
CA ALA A 21 2.14 14.77 3.31
C ALA A 21 3.31 14.21 2.49
N VAL A 22 4.39 13.84 3.18
CA VAL A 22 5.55 13.20 2.55
C VAL A 22 5.62 11.74 3.00
N THR A 23 5.70 10.83 2.04
CA THR A 23 5.99 9.42 2.31
C THR A 23 7.33 9.04 1.72
N CYS A 24 8.08 8.23 2.44
CA CYS A 24 9.32 7.62 1.95
C CYS A 24 9.16 6.10 1.88
N GLU A 25 10.02 5.43 1.12
CA GLU A 25 9.95 3.99 0.92
C GLU A 25 11.20 3.31 1.44
N ILE A 26 11.02 2.20 2.17
CA ILE A 26 12.08 1.29 2.59
C ILE A 26 11.82 -0.05 1.91
N GLY A 27 12.80 -0.50 1.14
CA GLY A 27 12.87 -1.86 0.62
C GLY A 27 13.49 -2.80 1.66
N PRO A 28 12.81 -3.88 2.08
CA PRO A 28 13.43 -4.85 2.97
C PRO A 28 14.71 -5.48 2.37
N PRO A 29 15.69 -5.85 3.21
CA PRO A 29 16.97 -6.36 2.72
C PRO A 29 16.86 -7.80 2.19
N LYS A 30 17.88 -8.20 1.44
CA LYS A 30 18.09 -9.59 1.03
C LYS A 30 18.77 -10.34 2.17
N GLY A 31 18.00 -10.85 3.11
CA GLY A 31 18.53 -11.53 4.29
C GLY A 31 17.69 -11.22 5.53
N ALA A 32 18.30 -11.40 6.70
CA ALA A 32 17.66 -11.17 8.00
C ALA A 32 18.36 -10.08 8.84
N GLU A 33 19.31 -9.36 8.24
CA GLU A 33 19.96 -8.20 8.86
C GLU A 33 18.97 -7.03 8.87
N VAL A 34 18.98 -6.22 9.93
CA VAL A 34 18.00 -5.15 10.17
C VAL A 34 18.64 -3.78 10.33
N GLU A 35 19.97 -3.72 10.28
CA GLU A 35 20.79 -2.54 10.47
C GLU A 35 20.44 -1.46 9.43
N GLU A 36 20.35 -1.83 8.15
CA GLU A 36 19.97 -0.90 7.07
C GLU A 36 18.55 -0.33 7.27
N ILE A 37 17.61 -1.16 7.75
CA ILE A 37 16.24 -0.71 8.06
C ILE A 37 16.27 0.29 9.21
N LYS A 38 17.08 0.02 10.24
CA LYS A 38 17.22 0.88 11.42
C LYS A 38 17.84 2.23 11.05
N GLU A 39 18.92 2.23 10.29
CA GLU A 39 19.55 3.46 9.80
C GLU A 39 18.57 4.29 9.00
N ALA A 40 17.88 3.68 8.03
CA ALA A 40 16.84 4.36 7.25
C ALA A 40 15.72 4.91 8.14
N ALA A 41 15.26 4.15 9.14
CA ALA A 41 14.23 4.59 10.08
C ALA A 41 14.66 5.83 10.89
N GLU A 42 15.91 5.88 11.34
CA GLU A 42 16.47 7.02 12.08
C GLU A 42 16.47 8.30 11.22
N TYR A 43 16.90 8.21 9.95
CA TYR A 43 16.88 9.35 9.02
C TYR A 43 15.47 9.82 8.67
N LEU A 44 14.53 8.87 8.50
CA LEU A 44 13.19 9.19 7.97
C LEU A 44 12.19 9.62 9.05
N LYS A 45 12.48 9.40 10.33
CA LYS A 45 11.56 9.66 11.46
C LYS A 45 11.01 11.10 11.48
N ASP A 46 11.85 12.08 11.18
CA ASP A 46 11.50 13.51 11.22
C ASP A 46 11.08 14.07 9.86
N VAL A 47 11.25 13.29 8.78
CA VAL A 47 10.97 13.72 7.40
C VAL A 47 9.64 13.16 6.92
N ALA A 48 9.39 11.88 7.16
CA ALA A 48 8.23 11.18 6.61
C ALA A 48 7.01 11.24 7.55
N ASP A 49 5.84 11.43 6.95
CA ASP A 49 4.55 11.26 7.61
C ASP A 49 4.12 9.79 7.63
N GLY A 50 4.59 8.99 6.68
CA GLY A 50 4.43 7.53 6.62
C GLY A 50 5.53 6.85 5.81
N ILE A 51 5.82 5.59 6.12
CA ILE A 51 6.89 4.81 5.48
C ILE A 51 6.29 3.65 4.69
N ASN A 52 6.33 3.73 3.36
CA ASN A 52 6.04 2.58 2.51
C ASN A 52 7.06 1.47 2.77
N VAL A 53 6.57 0.26 3.02
CA VAL A 53 7.41 -0.92 3.15
C VAL A 53 7.09 -1.88 2.02
N THR A 54 8.00 -2.02 1.07
CA THR A 54 7.74 -2.80 -0.14
C THR A 54 7.60 -4.29 0.16
N ASP A 55 6.69 -4.96 -0.54
CA ASP A 55 6.49 -6.40 -0.43
C ASP A 55 7.06 -7.13 -1.64
N LEU A 56 8.30 -7.61 -1.48
CA LEU A 56 9.04 -8.33 -2.52
C LEU A 56 9.05 -7.57 -3.85
N GLN A 57 9.53 -6.32 -3.81
CA GLN A 57 9.58 -5.41 -4.95
C GLN A 57 10.22 -6.09 -6.18
N SER A 58 9.62 -5.89 -7.36
CA SER A 58 10.04 -6.52 -8.62
C SER A 58 10.10 -8.05 -8.55
N SER A 59 9.27 -8.66 -7.68
CA SER A 59 9.24 -10.11 -7.44
C SER A 59 10.58 -10.69 -6.97
N VAL A 60 11.41 -9.87 -6.32
CA VAL A 60 12.69 -10.31 -5.74
C VAL A 60 12.47 -10.75 -4.30
N MET A 61 12.86 -11.99 -3.97
CA MET A 61 12.73 -12.52 -2.60
C MET A 61 13.57 -11.70 -1.63
N ARG A 62 12.97 -11.17 -0.57
CA ARG A 62 13.55 -10.31 0.46
C ARG A 62 12.87 -10.60 1.81
N LEU A 63 13.35 -10.00 2.88
CA LEU A 63 12.64 -9.98 4.17
C LEU A 63 11.19 -9.51 3.97
N GLY A 64 10.24 -10.12 4.69
CA GLY A 64 8.83 -9.79 4.55
C GLY A 64 8.50 -8.36 4.98
N SER A 65 7.60 -7.71 4.25
CA SER A 65 7.16 -6.34 4.56
C SER A 65 6.44 -6.25 5.90
N LEU A 66 5.69 -7.28 6.31
CA LEU A 66 4.99 -7.31 7.59
C LEU A 66 5.94 -7.21 8.79
N THR A 67 7.00 -8.02 8.82
CA THR A 67 8.04 -7.97 9.87
C THR A 67 8.73 -6.62 9.91
N THR A 68 9.08 -6.08 8.74
CA THR A 68 9.70 -4.75 8.63
C THR A 68 8.77 -3.66 9.14
N CYS A 69 7.47 -3.72 8.84
CA CYS A 69 6.47 -2.80 9.40
C CYS A 69 6.39 -2.91 10.93
N SER A 70 6.45 -4.12 11.49
CA SER A 70 6.43 -4.32 12.95
C SER A 70 7.62 -3.62 13.62
N LEU A 71 8.83 -3.78 13.08
CA LEU A 71 10.04 -3.11 13.59
C LEU A 71 9.92 -1.59 13.52
N LEU A 72 9.50 -1.04 12.38
CA LEU A 72 9.27 0.40 12.24
C LEU A 72 8.23 0.91 13.24
N LYS A 73 7.21 0.11 13.55
CA LYS A 73 6.18 0.47 14.52
C LYS A 73 6.73 0.51 15.94
N GLU A 74 7.56 -0.45 16.31
CA GLU A 74 8.29 -0.48 17.60
C GLU A 74 9.22 0.73 17.76
N TRP A 75 9.82 1.21 16.66
CA TRP A 75 10.68 2.39 16.67
C TRP A 75 9.91 3.73 16.60
N GLY A 76 8.58 3.67 16.62
CA GLY A 76 7.70 4.84 16.69
C GLY A 76 7.40 5.52 15.36
N LEU A 77 7.63 4.85 14.23
CA LEU A 77 7.23 5.32 12.91
C LEU A 77 5.83 4.78 12.54
N ASP A 78 5.26 5.34 11.47
CA ASP A 78 3.99 4.88 10.90
C ASP A 78 4.22 4.18 9.56
N PRO A 79 4.34 2.83 9.55
CA PRO A 79 4.49 2.08 8.32
C PRO A 79 3.20 2.04 7.51
N ILE A 80 3.37 1.93 6.19
CA ILE A 80 2.36 1.63 5.19
C ILE A 80 2.70 0.25 4.64
N PHE A 81 1.94 -0.75 5.10
CA PHE A 81 2.13 -2.15 4.74
C PHE A 81 1.68 -2.37 3.30
N GLN A 82 2.64 -2.48 2.38
CA GLN A 82 2.33 -2.93 1.03
C GLN A 82 2.04 -4.43 1.06
N VAL A 83 0.96 -4.84 0.41
CA VAL A 83 0.53 -6.23 0.34
C VAL A 83 0.26 -6.59 -1.11
N THR A 84 0.98 -7.58 -1.63
CA THR A 84 0.85 -8.05 -3.00
C THR A 84 0.06 -9.36 -3.09
N CYS A 85 -0.80 -9.47 -4.10
CA CYS A 85 -1.57 -10.69 -4.36
C CYS A 85 -0.81 -11.74 -5.21
N ARG A 86 0.33 -11.37 -5.80
CA ARG A 86 1.14 -12.21 -6.70
C ARG A 86 1.41 -13.60 -6.12
N ASP A 87 1.83 -13.68 -4.87
CA ASP A 87 2.41 -14.90 -4.27
C ASP A 87 1.62 -15.43 -3.06
N ARG A 88 0.44 -14.87 -2.79
CA ARG A 88 -0.41 -15.24 -1.64
C ARG A 88 -1.85 -15.49 -2.07
N ASN A 89 -2.46 -16.50 -1.47
CA ASN A 89 -3.90 -16.76 -1.63
C ASN A 89 -4.72 -15.95 -0.62
N ARG A 90 -6.05 -15.97 -0.76
CA ARG A 90 -6.96 -15.21 0.11
C ARG A 90 -6.88 -15.59 1.59
N LEU A 91 -6.43 -16.80 1.95
CA LEU A 91 -6.23 -17.18 3.35
C LEU A 91 -5.03 -16.45 3.94
N ALA A 92 -3.89 -16.53 3.25
CA ALA A 92 -2.67 -15.84 3.65
C ALA A 92 -2.87 -14.31 3.72
N LEU A 93 -3.54 -13.72 2.72
CA LEU A 93 -3.82 -12.28 2.70
C LEU A 93 -4.67 -11.83 3.89
N GLN A 94 -5.74 -12.55 4.23
CA GLN A 94 -6.56 -12.22 5.40
C GLN A 94 -5.78 -12.40 6.71
N SER A 95 -5.00 -13.46 6.83
CA SER A 95 -4.14 -13.72 7.99
C SER A 95 -3.10 -12.62 8.21
N ASP A 96 -2.44 -12.19 7.14
CA ASP A 96 -1.43 -11.12 7.18
C ASP A 96 -2.04 -9.78 7.59
N LEU A 97 -3.24 -9.45 7.07
CA LEU A 97 -3.97 -8.25 7.48
C LEU A 97 -4.33 -8.28 8.97
N LEU A 98 -4.91 -9.37 9.46
CA LEU A 98 -5.24 -9.49 10.89
C LEU A 98 -3.98 -9.40 11.77
N SER A 99 -2.88 -10.03 11.34
CA SER A 99 -1.58 -9.96 12.02
C SER A 99 -1.05 -8.52 12.07
N ALA A 100 -1.10 -7.80 10.94
CA ALA A 100 -0.70 -6.40 10.87
C ALA A 100 -1.51 -5.52 11.85
N TYR A 101 -2.82 -5.76 11.95
CA TYR A 101 -3.67 -5.02 12.89
C TYR A 101 -3.26 -5.27 14.35
N VAL A 102 -2.97 -6.52 14.73
CA VAL A 102 -2.48 -6.86 16.07
C VAL A 102 -1.14 -6.19 16.36
N MET A 103 -0.25 -6.11 15.37
CA MET A 103 1.06 -5.43 15.47
C MET A 103 0.96 -3.88 15.52
N GLY A 104 -0.24 -3.31 15.56
CA GLY A 104 -0.43 -1.86 15.62
C GLY A 104 -0.28 -1.15 14.26
N ILE A 105 -0.14 -1.89 13.16
CA ILE A 105 -0.07 -1.34 11.81
C ILE A 105 -1.48 -0.96 11.37
N ARG A 106 -1.64 0.27 10.86
CA ARG A 106 -2.95 0.84 10.51
C ARG A 106 -3.05 1.31 9.08
N ASN A 107 -1.95 1.39 8.33
CA ASN A 107 -1.96 1.82 6.93
C ASN A 107 -1.61 0.62 6.04
N VAL A 108 -2.40 0.41 4.99
CA VAL A 108 -2.22 -0.70 4.05
C VAL A 108 -2.27 -0.17 2.63
N LEU A 109 -1.39 -0.65 1.75
CA LEU A 109 -1.43 -0.37 0.32
C LEU A 109 -1.67 -1.68 -0.45
N ALA A 110 -2.84 -1.79 -1.07
CA ALA A 110 -3.26 -2.99 -1.79
C ALA A 110 -2.69 -3.04 -3.21
N LEU A 111 -1.94 -4.10 -3.52
CA LEU A 111 -1.23 -4.28 -4.79
C LEU A 111 -1.59 -5.63 -5.43
N THR A 112 -1.70 -5.65 -6.76
CA THR A 112 -1.80 -6.93 -7.48
C THR A 112 -0.43 -7.62 -7.49
N GLY A 113 0.64 -6.88 -7.79
CA GLY A 113 2.01 -7.35 -7.81
C GLY A 113 2.53 -7.72 -9.21
N ASP A 114 3.87 -7.70 -9.33
CA ASP A 114 4.67 -8.22 -10.44
C ASP A 114 4.24 -9.63 -10.87
N TYR A 115 4.51 -10.10 -12.09
CA TYR A 115 4.59 -11.56 -12.30
C TYR A 115 5.87 -12.09 -11.64
N THR A 116 5.92 -13.35 -11.24
CA THR A 116 7.15 -13.95 -10.65
C THR A 116 8.31 -14.01 -11.65
N THR A 117 7.99 -14.09 -12.95
CA THR A 117 8.96 -14.21 -14.05
C THR A 117 9.92 -13.02 -14.21
N ILE A 118 9.57 -11.84 -13.69
CA ILE A 118 10.46 -10.66 -13.72
C ILE A 118 11.47 -10.64 -12.57
N GLY A 119 11.27 -11.49 -11.57
CA GLY A 119 12.07 -11.52 -10.34
C GLY A 119 13.22 -12.53 -10.37
N ASP A 120 13.80 -12.76 -9.19
CA ASP A 120 14.93 -13.68 -9.00
C ASP A 120 14.51 -15.15 -8.80
N HIS A 121 13.20 -15.42 -8.73
CA HIS A 121 12.63 -16.78 -8.65
C HIS A 121 11.59 -16.98 -9.77
N PRO A 122 11.99 -16.96 -11.05
CA PRO A 122 11.05 -17.02 -12.18
C PRO A 122 10.28 -18.34 -12.30
N GLN A 123 10.73 -19.39 -11.60
CA GLN A 123 10.09 -20.70 -11.55
C GLN A 123 9.02 -20.79 -10.45
N ALA A 124 8.90 -19.78 -9.58
CA ALA A 124 7.88 -19.76 -8.54
C ALA A 124 6.49 -19.59 -9.16
N GLU A 125 5.55 -20.41 -8.72
CA GLU A 125 4.16 -20.36 -9.18
C GLU A 125 3.49 -19.04 -8.77
N PRO A 126 2.93 -18.29 -9.72
CA PRO A 126 2.12 -17.13 -9.39
C PRO A 126 0.77 -17.59 -8.82
N VAL A 127 0.35 -17.00 -7.70
CA VAL A 127 -0.90 -17.36 -7.03
C VAL A 127 -2.06 -16.55 -7.58
N PHE A 128 -2.00 -15.21 -7.51
CA PHE A 128 -3.05 -14.28 -7.98
C PHE A 128 -4.49 -14.73 -7.73
N ASP A 129 -4.75 -15.32 -6.55
CA ASP A 129 -6.08 -15.82 -6.18
C ASP A 129 -7.14 -14.70 -6.19
N ILE A 130 -6.70 -13.47 -5.90
CA ILE A 130 -7.47 -12.23 -6.00
C ILE A 130 -6.59 -11.10 -6.53
N ASP A 131 -7.18 -10.03 -7.08
CA ASP A 131 -6.45 -8.81 -7.48
C ASP A 131 -6.50 -7.69 -6.40
N SER A 132 -5.86 -6.55 -6.66
CA SER A 132 -5.87 -5.40 -5.72
C SER A 132 -7.26 -4.81 -5.45
N VAL A 133 -8.22 -4.91 -6.37
CA VAL A 133 -9.60 -4.45 -6.14
C VAL A 133 -10.29 -5.40 -5.17
N GLN A 134 -10.14 -6.70 -5.40
CA GLN A 134 -10.65 -7.75 -4.53
C GLN A 134 -9.95 -7.77 -3.16
N LEU A 135 -8.67 -7.38 -3.07
CA LEU A 135 -7.97 -7.22 -1.80
C LEU A 135 -8.54 -6.04 -1.00
N LEU A 136 -8.88 -4.91 -1.63
CA LEU A 136 -9.59 -3.82 -0.95
C LEU A 136 -10.97 -4.25 -0.45
N TRP A 137 -11.70 -5.02 -1.28
CA TRP A 137 -12.97 -5.62 -0.87
C TRP A 137 -12.78 -6.59 0.31
N THR A 138 -11.70 -7.39 0.31
CA THR A 138 -11.34 -8.27 1.42
C THR A 138 -11.11 -7.48 2.70
N ILE A 139 -10.30 -6.42 2.65
CA ILE A 139 -10.08 -5.53 3.80
C ILE A 139 -11.41 -4.96 4.29
N LYS A 140 -12.27 -4.49 3.38
CA LYS A 140 -13.61 -3.97 3.71
C LYS A 140 -14.48 -5.00 4.46
N ASN A 141 -14.50 -6.26 4.03
CA ASN A 141 -15.26 -7.32 4.73
C ASN A 141 -14.70 -7.58 6.14
N LEU A 142 -13.37 -7.63 6.28
CA LEU A 142 -12.74 -7.79 7.60
C LEU A 142 -13.13 -6.62 8.52
N GLU A 143 -13.11 -5.38 8.04
CA GLU A 143 -13.56 -4.20 8.79
C GLU A 143 -15.06 -4.21 9.13
N GLU A 144 -15.89 -4.87 8.31
CA GLU A 144 -17.30 -5.13 8.60
C GLU A 144 -17.48 -6.27 9.63
N GLY A 145 -16.42 -7.02 9.93
CA GLY A 145 -16.36 -8.06 10.95
C GLY A 145 -16.48 -9.47 10.41
N LYS A 146 -16.25 -9.69 9.12
CA LYS A 146 -16.38 -11.00 8.47
C LYS A 146 -15.15 -11.39 7.67
N ASP A 147 -14.80 -12.67 7.73
CA ASP A 147 -13.86 -13.25 6.76
C ASP A 147 -14.53 -13.43 5.38
N LEU A 148 -13.75 -13.80 4.37
CA LEU A 148 -14.25 -14.04 3.01
C LEU A 148 -15.15 -15.27 2.87
N ALA A 149 -15.19 -16.15 3.87
CA ALA A 149 -16.14 -17.25 3.96
C ALA A 149 -17.45 -16.83 4.65
N GLY A 150 -17.56 -15.56 5.07
CA GLY A 150 -18.72 -15.00 5.75
C GLY A 150 -18.79 -15.33 7.24
N LYS A 151 -17.72 -15.86 7.84
CA LYS A 151 -17.66 -16.14 9.28
C LYS A 151 -17.34 -14.87 10.05
N GLU A 152 -17.98 -14.72 11.21
CA GLU A 152 -17.79 -13.58 12.09
C GLU A 152 -16.41 -13.58 12.75
N LEU A 153 -15.80 -12.40 12.84
CA LEU A 153 -14.56 -12.14 13.57
C LEU A 153 -14.87 -11.71 15.01
N THR A 154 -14.03 -12.12 15.95
CA THR A 154 -14.14 -11.72 17.36
C THR A 154 -13.85 -10.23 17.58
N GLN A 155 -13.07 -9.62 16.68
CA GLN A 155 -12.78 -8.19 16.66
C GLN A 155 -12.68 -7.69 15.22
N LYS A 156 -13.21 -6.48 14.97
CA LYS A 156 -13.10 -5.81 13.68
C LYS A 156 -11.78 -5.04 13.59
N PRO A 157 -10.88 -5.33 12.64
CA PRO A 157 -9.77 -4.44 12.34
C PRO A 157 -10.28 -3.13 11.72
N SER A 158 -9.38 -2.14 11.63
CA SER A 158 -9.60 -0.91 10.88
C SER A 158 -8.29 -0.42 10.29
N PHE A 159 -8.33 -0.08 9.00
CA PHE A 159 -7.17 0.33 8.23
C PHE A 159 -7.45 1.62 7.45
N PHE A 160 -6.44 2.48 7.39
CA PHE A 160 -6.31 3.46 6.34
C PHE A 160 -5.77 2.77 5.09
N LYS A 161 -6.68 2.32 4.22
CA LYS A 161 -6.34 1.51 3.04
C LYS A 161 -6.19 2.38 1.79
N GLY A 162 -5.10 2.19 1.08
CA GLY A 162 -4.79 2.87 -0.17
C GLY A 162 -4.54 1.90 -1.32
N ALA A 163 -4.34 2.45 -2.50
CA ALA A 163 -4.05 1.68 -3.70
C ALA A 163 -3.12 2.41 -4.65
N VAL A 164 -2.61 1.71 -5.67
CA VAL A 164 -1.78 2.32 -6.70
C VAL A 164 -2.54 2.68 -7.96
N VAL A 165 -2.07 3.72 -8.66
CA VAL A 165 -2.51 4.12 -10.00
C VAL A 165 -1.30 4.43 -10.89
N ASN A 166 -1.37 4.11 -12.17
CA ASN A 166 -0.35 4.53 -13.13
C ASN A 166 -0.83 5.81 -13.85
N PRO A 167 -0.17 6.97 -13.65
CA PRO A 167 -0.51 8.20 -14.35
C PRO A 167 0.00 8.22 -15.79
N GLY A 168 0.96 7.36 -16.14
CA GLY A 168 1.64 7.32 -17.43
C GLY A 168 0.94 6.47 -18.49
N ALA A 169 -0.39 6.50 -18.54
CA ALA A 169 -1.08 5.90 -19.68
C ALA A 169 -0.67 6.65 -20.98
N ASP A 170 -0.52 5.91 -22.06
CA ASP A 170 0.01 6.37 -23.35
C ASP A 170 -1.08 6.59 -24.41
N THR A 171 -2.28 6.07 -24.14
CA THR A 171 -3.45 6.16 -25.02
C THR A 171 -4.70 6.55 -24.21
N GLU A 172 -5.65 7.23 -24.86
CA GLU A 172 -6.93 7.61 -24.23
C GLU A 172 -7.67 6.40 -23.65
N ALA A 173 -7.66 5.26 -24.35
CA ALA A 173 -8.26 4.02 -23.86
C ALA A 173 -7.56 3.51 -22.58
N SER A 174 -6.24 3.57 -22.52
CA SER A 174 -5.47 3.20 -21.32
C SER A 174 -5.78 4.12 -20.14
N TYR A 175 -5.91 5.43 -20.38
CA TYR A 175 -6.33 6.39 -19.34
C TYR A 175 -7.73 6.10 -18.79
N GLU A 176 -8.72 5.92 -19.67
CA GLU A 176 -10.09 5.59 -19.25
C GLU A 176 -10.12 4.31 -18.41
N LEU A 177 -9.31 3.31 -18.76
CA LEU A 177 -9.15 2.10 -17.97
C LEU A 177 -8.54 2.38 -16.59
N GLN A 178 -7.56 3.29 -16.47
CA GLN A 178 -7.01 3.70 -15.17
C GLN A 178 -8.08 4.37 -14.31
N ILE A 179 -8.85 5.30 -14.87
CA ILE A 179 -9.95 5.98 -14.16
C ILE A 179 -11.03 4.99 -13.70
N ILE A 180 -11.46 4.07 -14.58
CA ILE A 180 -12.43 3.02 -14.22
C ILE A 180 -11.89 2.16 -13.08
N LYS A 181 -10.61 1.77 -13.13
CA LYS A 181 -9.96 1.00 -12.05
C LYS A 181 -9.89 1.81 -10.75
N MET A 182 -9.56 3.09 -10.80
CA MET A 182 -9.58 3.96 -9.62
C MET A 182 -10.96 4.00 -9.00
N LYS A 183 -12.02 4.26 -9.78
CA LYS A 183 -13.41 4.29 -9.28
C LYS A 183 -13.80 2.97 -8.61
N LYS A 184 -13.50 1.83 -9.26
CA LYS A 184 -13.71 0.50 -8.65
C LYS A 184 -12.97 0.34 -7.31
N LYS A 185 -11.73 0.82 -7.21
CA LYS A 185 -10.95 0.76 -5.95
C LYS A 185 -11.56 1.67 -4.87
N ILE A 186 -12.07 2.85 -5.24
CA ILE A 186 -12.78 3.77 -4.35
C ILE A 186 -14.08 3.12 -3.84
N ASP A 187 -14.84 2.45 -4.70
CA ASP A 187 -16.07 1.73 -4.31
C ASP A 187 -15.79 0.61 -3.29
N GLN A 188 -14.60 0.01 -3.36
CA GLN A 188 -14.10 -0.96 -2.35
C GLN A 188 -13.47 -0.30 -1.11
N GLY A 189 -13.46 1.03 -1.07
CA GLY A 189 -13.08 1.83 0.09
C GLY A 189 -11.63 2.30 0.09
N ALA A 190 -10.92 2.34 -1.04
CA ALA A 190 -9.62 3.00 -1.11
C ALA A 190 -9.75 4.47 -0.67
N GLN A 191 -8.89 4.91 0.25
CA GLN A 191 -8.94 6.22 0.91
C GLN A 191 -7.77 7.13 0.54
N PHE A 192 -6.79 6.61 -0.18
CA PHE A 192 -5.73 7.36 -0.83
C PHE A 192 -5.16 6.56 -2.00
N PHE A 193 -4.48 7.25 -2.92
CA PHE A 193 -3.72 6.63 -3.99
C PHE A 193 -2.25 7.03 -3.95
N GLN A 194 -1.37 6.13 -4.35
CA GLN A 194 0.02 6.44 -4.68
C GLN A 194 0.23 6.19 -6.17
N THR A 195 0.88 7.11 -6.87
CA THR A 195 1.16 6.91 -8.29
C THR A 195 2.38 6.00 -8.48
N GLN A 196 2.44 5.32 -9.62
CA GLN A 196 3.72 4.86 -10.17
C GLN A 196 4.66 6.06 -10.38
N ALA A 197 5.95 5.78 -10.56
CA ALA A 197 6.98 6.80 -10.72
C ALA A 197 6.64 7.79 -11.84
N ILE A 198 6.74 9.08 -11.50
CA ILE A 198 6.51 10.18 -12.43
C ILE A 198 7.87 10.67 -12.94
N PHE A 199 8.09 10.53 -14.25
CA PHE A 199 9.28 11.07 -14.93
C PHE A 199 8.98 12.32 -15.76
N ASP A 200 7.70 12.57 -16.05
CA ASP A 200 7.23 13.73 -16.82
C ASP A 200 6.09 14.44 -16.04
N ALA A 201 6.36 15.67 -15.63
CA ALA A 201 5.41 16.47 -14.87
C ALA A 201 4.15 16.86 -15.68
N GLU A 202 4.27 17.01 -17.00
CA GLU A 202 3.13 17.33 -17.88
C GLU A 202 2.20 16.13 -18.04
N VAL A 203 2.75 14.91 -18.10
CA VAL A 203 1.94 13.68 -18.06
C VAL A 203 1.15 13.61 -16.76
N PHE A 204 1.80 13.84 -15.62
CA PHE A 204 1.11 13.83 -14.33
C PHE A 204 0.06 14.94 -14.20
N LYS A 205 0.33 16.14 -14.71
CA LYS A 205 -0.63 17.26 -14.72
C LYS A 205 -1.89 16.90 -15.50
N ARG A 206 -1.77 16.34 -16.72
CA ARG A 206 -2.93 15.89 -17.52
C ARG A 206 -3.74 14.81 -16.81
N PHE A 207 -3.06 13.86 -16.15
CA PHE A 207 -3.72 12.87 -15.32
C PHE A 207 -4.55 13.53 -14.20
N MET A 208 -3.98 14.50 -13.47
CA MET A 208 -4.68 15.21 -12.40
C MET A 208 -5.86 16.05 -12.89
N GLU A 209 -5.75 16.70 -14.06
CA GLU A 209 -6.87 17.41 -14.69
C GLU A 209 -8.05 16.46 -14.96
N ARG A 210 -7.76 15.23 -15.39
CA ARG A 210 -8.80 14.22 -15.61
C ARG A 210 -9.40 13.71 -14.29
N VAL A 211 -8.58 13.41 -13.29
CA VAL A 211 -9.04 13.03 -11.94
C VAL A 211 -10.03 14.07 -11.42
N HIS A 212 -9.73 15.36 -11.60
CA HIS A 212 -10.61 16.45 -11.22
C HIS A 212 -11.91 16.48 -12.05
N LYS A 213 -11.83 16.32 -13.37
CA LYS A 213 -13.01 16.25 -14.26
C LYS A 213 -13.95 15.10 -13.90
N GLU A 214 -13.41 14.00 -13.38
CA GLU A 214 -14.16 12.82 -12.95
C GLU A 214 -14.69 12.91 -11.52
N ASN A 215 -14.50 14.05 -10.83
CA ASN A 215 -14.88 14.30 -9.44
C ASN A 215 -14.31 13.26 -8.46
N ILE A 216 -13.04 12.90 -8.65
CA ILE A 216 -12.32 12.02 -7.72
C ILE A 216 -11.60 12.89 -6.68
N ASP A 217 -12.13 12.91 -5.46
CA ASP A 217 -11.62 13.73 -4.35
C ASP A 217 -10.70 12.97 -3.38
N VAL A 218 -10.40 11.71 -3.67
CA VAL A 218 -9.52 10.89 -2.83
C VAL A 218 -8.07 11.39 -2.96
N PRO A 219 -7.32 11.61 -1.86
CA PRO A 219 -5.95 12.11 -1.91
C PRO A 219 -5.03 11.23 -2.77
N ILE A 220 -4.21 11.87 -3.61
CA ILE A 220 -3.23 11.21 -4.48
C ILE A 220 -1.83 11.71 -4.12
N LEU A 221 -0.94 10.79 -3.75
CA LEU A 221 0.48 11.08 -3.54
C LEU A 221 1.25 10.77 -4.83
N ALA A 222 1.99 11.77 -5.31
CA ALA A 222 2.86 11.66 -6.47
C ALA A 222 4.13 10.87 -6.12
N GLY A 223 4.36 9.76 -6.81
CA GLY A 223 5.55 8.93 -6.68
C GLY A 223 6.74 9.52 -7.43
N ILE A 224 7.80 9.86 -6.72
CA ILE A 224 9.05 10.40 -7.28
C ILE A 224 10.18 9.43 -6.99
N ILE A 225 10.93 9.06 -8.03
CA ILE A 225 12.16 8.27 -7.89
C ILE A 225 13.34 9.19 -8.18
N LEU A 226 14.27 9.27 -7.24
CA LEU A 226 15.53 9.98 -7.44
C LEU A 226 16.46 9.11 -8.26
N LEU A 227 16.82 9.58 -9.46
CA LEU A 227 17.82 8.91 -10.30
C LEU A 227 19.18 9.03 -9.63
N LYS A 228 19.80 7.90 -9.35
CA LYS A 228 21.19 7.82 -8.89
C LYS A 228 22.01 7.20 -10.02
N SER A 229 23.07 7.88 -10.44
CA SER A 229 24.13 7.28 -11.24
C SER A 229 25.12 6.61 -10.30
N GLU A 230 25.55 5.40 -10.64
CA GLU A 230 26.74 4.78 -10.04
C GLU A 230 28.02 5.48 -10.52
#